data_AF-A0A645GBH1-F1
#
_entry.id   AF-A0A645GBH1-F1
#
_cell.length_a   1.000
_cell.length_b   1.000
_cell.length_c   1.000
_cell.angle_alpha   90.00
_cell.angle_beta   90.00
_cell.angle_gamma   90.00
#
_symmetry.space_group_name_H-M   'P 1'
#
loop_
_entity.id
_entity.type
_entity.pdbx_description
1 polymer ?
#
loop_
_entity_poly.entity_id
_entity_poly.type
_entity_poly.pdbx_seq_one_letter_code
_entity_poly.pdbx_strand_id
1 'polypeptide(L)' 'MKAIPKSLKIYLFSGEEDPVGNYSDGVKYMYSLYKDQLGIADVTLRLYEGARHEMLNEINKDEVIEHLIDWLNNRS' A
#
# COMPACT_ATOMS: atom_id res chain seq x y z
N MET A 1 21.90 1.41 -6.51
CA MET A 1 20.55 0.80 -6.70
C MET A 1 20.15 0.97 -8.15
N LYS A 2 19.58 -0.07 -8.78
CA LYS A 2 18.93 0.08 -10.10
C LYS A 2 17.68 0.96 -9.94
N ALA A 3 17.37 1.77 -10.95
CA ALA A 3 16.16 2.59 -10.96
C ALA A 3 14.91 1.70 -11.03
N ILE A 4 13.87 2.05 -10.26
CA ILE A 4 12.56 1.41 -10.35
C ILE A 4 11.91 1.83 -11.69
N PRO A 5 11.39 0.88 -12.51
CA PRO A 5 10.71 1.22 -13.75
C PRO A 5 9.50 2.14 -13.50
N LYS A 6 9.36 3.22 -14.28
CA LYS A 6 8.24 4.19 -14.11
C LYS A 6 6.86 3.59 -14.41
N SER A 7 6.83 2.52 -15.22
CA SER A 7 5.65 1.74 -15.54
C SER A 7 5.35 0.64 -14.52
N LEU A 8 6.24 0.40 -13.55
CA LEU A 8 5.97 -0.58 -12.49
C LEU A 8 4.84 -0.03 -11.63
N LYS A 9 3.74 -0.76 -11.59
CA LYS A 9 2.60 -0.42 -10.78
C LYS A 9 2.79 -0.92 -9.33
N ILE A 10 2.57 -0.08 -8.32
CA ILE A 10 2.86 -0.35 -6.90
C ILE A 10 1.58 -0.30 -6.06
N TYR A 11 1.42 -1.23 -5.11
CA TYR A 11 0.35 -1.20 -4.11
C TYR A 11 0.92 -1.22 -2.71
N LEU A 12 0.50 -0.22 -1.94
CA LEU A 12 0.83 -0.05 -0.54
C LEU A 12 -0.46 -0.25 0.26
N PHE A 13 -0.40 -1.08 1.28
CA PHE A 13 -1.49 -1.23 2.23
C PHE A 13 -0.97 -1.41 3.66
N SER A 14 -1.66 -0.82 4.63
CA SER A 14 -1.28 -0.81 6.04
C SER A 14 -2.48 -0.55 6.93
N GLY A 15 -2.42 -1.00 8.19
CA GLY A 15 -3.34 -0.55 9.22
C GLY A 15 -2.99 0.86 9.70
N GLU A 16 -4.00 1.61 10.13
CA GLU A 16 -3.79 2.97 10.64
C GLU A 16 -3.18 3.00 12.04
N GLU A 17 -3.37 1.93 12.83
CA GLU A 17 -2.86 1.76 14.19
C GLU A 17 -1.53 0.99 14.22
N ASP A 18 -0.83 0.91 13.08
CA ASP A 18 0.49 0.30 12.97
C ASP A 18 1.61 1.27 13.41
N PRO A 19 2.27 1.04 14.56
CA PRO A 19 3.38 1.88 15.00
C PRO A 19 4.62 1.74 14.10
N VAL A 20 4.78 0.63 13.36
CA VAL A 20 5.90 0.44 12.42
C VAL A 20 5.76 1.42 11.24
N GLY A 21 4.53 1.63 10.78
CA GLY A 21 4.19 2.62 9.76
C GLY A 21 4.08 4.06 10.28
N ASN A 22 4.46 4.33 11.53
CA ASN A 22 4.21 5.60 12.23
C ASN A 22 2.74 6.04 12.11
N TYR A 23 1.81 5.14 12.42
CA TYR A 23 0.36 5.39 12.38
C TYR A 23 -0.08 5.97 11.02
N SER A 24 0.28 5.27 9.94
CA SER A 24 0.10 5.65 8.52
C SER A 24 1.08 6.65 7.93
N ASP A 25 1.72 7.52 8.72
CA ASP A 25 2.54 8.61 8.16
C ASP A 25 3.74 8.10 7.34
N GLY A 26 4.37 7.02 7.77
CA GLY A 26 5.48 6.39 7.04
C GLY A 26 5.04 5.83 5.69
N VAL A 27 3.86 5.20 5.64
CA VAL A 27 3.33 4.62 4.39
C VAL A 27 2.79 5.71 3.45
N LYS A 28 2.19 6.79 3.99
CA LYS A 28 1.82 7.99 3.23
C LYS A 28 3.06 8.67 2.63
N TYR A 29 4.15 8.77 3.39
CA TYR A 29 5.42 9.27 2.88
C TYR A 29 5.97 8.40 1.75
N MET A 30 5.91 7.07 1.87
CA MET A 30 6.29 6.16 0.78
C MET A 30 5.45 6.34 -0.48
N TYR A 31 4.13 6.50 -0.33
CA TYR A 31 3.25 6.80 -1.44
C TYR A 31 3.70 8.07 -2.18
N SER A 32 3.93 9.17 -1.47
CA SER A 32 4.43 10.43 -2.07
C SER A 32 5.85 10.30 -2.64
N LEU A 33 6.73 9.53 -2.01
CA LEU A 33 8.06 9.26 -2.57
C LEU A 33 7.95 8.59 -3.94
N TYR A 34 7.17 7.50 -4.04
CA TYR A 34 7.01 6.77 -5.29
C TYR A 34 6.29 7.61 -6.35
N LYS A 35 5.20 8.28 -5.98
CA LYS A 35 4.38 9.04 -6.91
C LYS A 35 5.01 10.36 -7.33
N ASP A 36 5.39 11.18 -6.36
CA ASP A 36 5.73 12.59 -6.60
C ASP A 36 7.22 12.79 -6.89
N GLN A 37 8.09 12.09 -6.16
CA GLN A 37 9.54 12.25 -6.32
C GLN A 37 10.12 11.30 -7.36
N LEU A 38 9.65 10.05 -7.39
CA LEU A 38 10.10 9.04 -8.34
C LEU A 38 9.22 8.97 -9.59
N GLY A 39 8.08 9.67 -9.67
CA GLY A 39 7.28 9.72 -10.90
C GLY A 39 6.79 8.35 -11.38
N ILE A 40 6.51 7.43 -10.44
CA ILE A 40 5.88 6.15 -10.76
C ILE A 40 4.42 6.42 -11.14
N ALA A 41 3.99 5.95 -12.30
CA ALA A 41 2.70 6.34 -12.88
C ALA A 41 1.49 5.79 -12.11
N ASP A 42 1.63 4.61 -11.52
CA ASP A 42 0.54 3.87 -10.87
C ASP A 42 1.00 3.41 -9.49
N VAL A 43 0.65 4.21 -8.49
CA VAL A 43 0.85 3.89 -7.08
C VAL A 43 -0.52 3.95 -6.42
N THR A 44 -0.92 2.85 -5.79
CA THR A 44 -2.16 2.74 -5.02
C THR A 44 -1.81 2.66 -3.54
N LEU A 45 -2.50 3.42 -2.68
CA LEU A 45 -2.39 3.34 -1.23
C LEU A 45 -3.77 3.01 -0.64
N ARG A 46 -3.83 2.03 0.25
CA ARG A 46 -5.03 1.74 1.04
C ARG A 46 -4.70 1.64 2.52
N LEU A 47 -5.47 2.31 3.35
CA LEU A 47 -5.31 2.29 4.81
C LEU A 47 -6.57 1.68 5.43
N TYR A 48 -6.38 0.86 6.45
CA TYR A 48 -7.46 0.17 7.16
C TYR A 48 -7.60 0.73 8.56
N GLU A 49 -8.71 1.41 8.81
CA GLU A 49 -9.04 2.03 10.10
C GLU A 49 -9.03 0.99 11.23
N GLY A 50 -8.37 1.32 12.34
CA GLY A 50 -8.30 0.47 13.54
C GLY A 50 -7.42 -0.79 13.42
N ALA A 51 -6.94 -1.15 12.24
CA ALA A 51 -6.06 -2.30 12.05
C ALA A 51 -4.61 -1.96 12.39
N ARG A 52 -3.82 -2.96 12.81
CA ARG A 52 -2.41 -2.80 13.20
C ARG A 52 -1.50 -3.29 12.07
N HIS A 53 -0.46 -4.06 12.40
CA HIS A 53 0.65 -4.35 11.49
C HIS A 53 0.34 -5.48 10.49
N GLU A 54 -0.21 -6.61 10.96
CA GLU A 54 -0.29 -7.83 10.16
C GLU A 54 -1.59 -7.91 9.35
N MET A 55 -1.79 -7.01 8.38
CA MET A 55 -3.07 -6.88 7.65
C MET A 55 -3.63 -8.19 7.05
N LEU A 56 -2.77 -9.12 6.63
CA LEU A 56 -3.21 -10.42 6.10
C LEU A 56 -3.64 -11.42 7.19
N ASN A 57 -3.41 -11.10 8.46
CA ASN A 57 -3.80 -11.86 9.65
C ASN A 57 -4.78 -11.08 10.56
N GLU A 58 -5.09 -9.83 10.23
CA GLU A 58 -6.03 -9.00 11.00
C GLU A 58 -7.47 -9.53 10.93
N ILE A 59 -8.34 -9.02 11.81
CA ILE A 59 -9.75 -9.42 11.86
C ILE A 59 -10.45 -9.22 10.51
N ASN A 60 -10.09 -8.15 9.78
CA ASN A 60 -10.61 -7.84 8.46
C ASN A 60 -9.76 -8.41 7.31
N LYS A 61 -8.95 -9.46 7.54
CA LYS A 61 -8.10 -10.08 6.50
C LYS A 61 -8.84 -10.42 5.20
N ASP A 62 -10.11 -10.81 5.26
CA ASP A 62 -10.88 -11.20 4.09
C ASP A 62 -11.11 -9.98 3.18
N GLU A 63 -11.41 -8.82 3.76
CA GLU A 63 -11.49 -7.52 3.07
C GLU A 63 -10.12 -7.14 2.47
N VAL A 64 -9.04 -7.33 3.23
CA VAL A 64 -7.67 -7.02 2.75
C VAL A 64 -7.29 -7.87 1.55
N ILE A 65 -7.59 -9.17 1.62
CA ILE A 65 -7.33 -10.14 0.56
C ILE A 65 -8.18 -9.84 -0.66
N GLU A 66 -9.46 -9.51 -0.50
CA GLU A 66 -10.35 -9.12 -1.59
C GLU A 66 -9.80 -7.89 -2.33
N HIS A 67 -9.44 -6.81 -1.61
CA HIS A 67 -8.84 -5.63 -2.22
C HIS A 67 -7.50 -5.92 -2.93
N LEU A 68 -6.69 -6.82 -2.37
CA LEU A 68 -5.44 -7.25 -3.02
C LEU A 68 -5.72 -8.01 -4.32
N ILE A 69 -6.68 -8.94 -4.31
CA ILE A 69 -7.10 -9.71 -5.48
C ILE A 69 -7.68 -8.78 -6.55
N ASP A 70 -8.55 -7.85 -6.17
CA ASP A 70 -9.11 -6.85 -7.08
C ASP A 70 -8.02 -5.98 -7.70
N TRP A 71 -7.04 -5.56 -6.90
CA TRP A 71 -5.90 -4.79 -7.43
C TRP A 71 -5.05 -5.60 -8.42
N LEU A 72 -4.88 -6.90 -8.18
CA LEU A 72 -4.18 -7.81 -9.09
C LEU A 72 -4.98 -8.05 -10.38
N ASN A 73 -6.29 -8.24 -10.28
CA ASN A 73 -7.17 -8.57 -11.39
C ASN A 73 -7.48 -7.39 -12.31
N ASN A 74 -7.53 -6.16 -11.80
CA ASN A 74 -7.81 -4.95 -12.57
C ASN A 74 -6.63 -4.50 -13.47
N ARG A 75 -5.88 -5.45 -14.04
CA ARG A 75 -4.61 -5.21 -14.75
C ARG A 75 -4.46 -5.94 -16.10
N SER A 76 -5.55 -6.48 -16.63
CA SER A 76 -5.65 -6.89 -18.05
C SER A 76 -5.54 -5.71 -19.00
#